data_AF-W2PMI3-F1
#
_entry.id   AF-W2PMI3-F1
#
_cell.length_a   1.000
_cell.length_b   1.000
_cell.length_c   1.000
_cell.angle_alpha   90.00
_cell.angle_beta   90.00
_cell.angle_gamma   90.00
#
_symmetry.space_group_name_H-M   'P 1'
#
loop_
_entity.id
_entity.type
_entity.pdbx_description
1 polymer ?
#
loop_
_entity_poly.entity_id
_entity_poly.type
_entity_poly.pdbx_seq_one_letter_code
_entity_poly.pdbx_strand_id
1 'polypeptide(L)'
;MKKLVLGGQAFTNYPYARYATDVTFQQSNMPVGRMQERALYYSKKHHLHGYKVEVSVLPNGQAVNCTQHFPGNTGDIDVFRRSAEFHLQALCKVDVPVKLGSARR
;
A
#
# COMPACT_ATOMS: atom_id res chain seq x y z
N MET A 1 3.44 -10.79 10.81
CA MET A 1 2.88 -9.43 11.05
C MET A 1 2.76 -9.02 12.52
N LYS A 2 2.49 -9.92 13.48
CA LYS A 2 2.29 -9.56 14.91
C LYS A 2 3.45 -8.77 15.56
N LYS A 3 4.70 -8.99 15.15
CA LYS A 3 5.89 -8.34 15.76
C LYS A 3 6.18 -6.92 15.25
N LEU A 4 5.72 -6.56 14.05
CA LEU A 4 6.04 -5.26 13.41
C LEU A 4 5.08 -4.14 13.82
N VAL A 5 3.82 -4.46 14.12
CA VAL A 5 2.79 -3.46 14.48
C VAL A 5 2.88 -3.03 15.95
N LEU A 6 3.51 -3.85 16.82
CA LEU A 6 3.55 -3.63 18.27
C LEU A 6 4.80 -2.84 18.74
N GLY A 7 5.73 -2.51 17.84
CA GLY A 7 7.07 -2.00 18.18
C GLY A 7 7.25 -0.47 18.21
N GLY A 8 6.19 0.33 18.02
CA GLY A 8 6.25 1.80 17.96
C GLY A 8 6.59 2.33 16.56
N GLN A 9 5.90 3.31 15.99
CA GLN A 9 5.02 4.35 16.51
C GLN A 9 3.67 4.22 15.80
N ALA A 10 2.54 4.51 16.45
CA ALA A 10 1.27 4.67 15.73
C ALA A 10 1.28 6.00 14.97
N PHE A 11 0.43 6.15 13.95
CA PHE A 11 0.23 7.48 13.33
C PHE A 11 -0.32 8.45 14.39
N THR A 12 0.30 9.63 14.54
CA THR A 12 -0.07 10.63 15.57
C THR A 12 -1.56 10.94 15.59
N ASN A 13 -2.16 11.09 14.40
CA ASN A 13 -3.57 11.45 14.25
C ASN A 13 -4.50 10.23 14.07
N TYR A 14 -3.93 9.05 13.81
CA TYR A 14 -4.69 7.84 13.48
C TYR A 14 -4.12 6.63 14.23
N PRO A 15 -4.28 6.56 15.57
CA PRO A 15 -3.62 5.54 16.39
C PRO A 15 -4.06 4.10 16.09
N TYR A 16 -5.21 3.93 15.43
CA TYR A 16 -5.74 2.63 15.03
C TYR A 16 -5.34 2.21 13.60
N ALA A 17 -4.75 3.11 12.80
CA ALA A 17 -4.29 2.77 11.47
C ALA A 17 -3.01 1.91 11.58
N ARG A 18 -3.04 0.72 10.96
CA ARG A 18 -1.91 -0.22 11.02
C ARG A 18 -0.78 0.16 10.06
N TYR A 19 -1.13 0.73 8.92
CA TYR A 19 -0.21 1.19 7.86
C TYR A 19 -0.98 2.15 6.94
N ALA A 20 -0.27 2.97 6.19
CA ALA A 20 -0.81 3.71 5.06
C ALA A 20 -0.62 2.86 3.79
N THR A 21 -1.56 2.90 2.85
CA THR A 21 -1.43 2.22 1.56
C THR A 21 -1.72 3.22 0.45
N ASP A 22 -0.93 3.16 -0.63
CA ASP A 22 -1.13 3.99 -1.81
C ASP A 22 -0.64 3.28 -3.07
N VAL A 23 -1.20 3.65 -4.22
CA VAL A 23 -0.74 3.23 -5.54
C VAL A 23 0.17 4.31 -6.12
N THR A 24 1.45 3.98 -6.20
CA THR A 24 2.47 4.88 -6.73
C THR A 24 2.71 4.62 -8.21
N PHE A 25 2.93 5.69 -8.99
CA PHE A 25 3.34 5.58 -10.39
C PHE A 25 4.85 5.76 -10.50
N GLN A 26 5.51 4.79 -11.15
CA GLN A 26 6.93 4.83 -11.45
C GLN A 26 7.11 4.95 -12.96
N GLN A 27 7.67 6.09 -13.41
CA GLN A 27 8.03 6.27 -14.81
C GLN A 27 9.05 5.21 -15.23
N SER A 28 8.90 4.72 -16.46
CA SER A 28 9.88 3.85 -17.11
C SER A 28 10.28 4.39 -18.48
N ASN A 29 11.33 3.82 -19.06
CA ASN A 29 11.59 3.97 -20.48
C ASN A 29 10.39 3.45 -21.28
N MET A 30 10.20 3.99 -22.49
CA MET A 30 9.13 3.55 -23.38
C MET A 30 9.31 2.06 -23.67
N PRO A 31 8.30 1.21 -23.37
CA PRO A 31 8.40 -0.20 -23.66
C PRO A 31 8.51 -0.42 -25.18
N VAL A 32 9.35 -1.38 -25.56
CA VAL A 32 9.47 -1.82 -26.95
C VAL A 32 8.22 -2.62 -27.30
N GLY A 33 7.69 -2.44 -28.51
CA GLY A 33 6.45 -3.11 -28.93
C GLY A 33 5.58 -2.28 -29.86
N ARG A 34 4.39 -2.80 -30.17
CA ARG A 34 3.38 -2.12 -31.00
C ARG A 34 2.72 -0.98 -30.21
N MET A 35 2.10 -0.01 -30.90
CA MET A 35 1.44 1.13 -30.24
C MET A 35 0.41 0.69 -29.19
N GLN A 36 -0.33 -0.40 -29.45
CA GLN A 36 -1.32 -0.94 -28.52
C GLN A 36 -0.69 -1.45 -27.21
N GLU A 37 0.47 -2.11 -27.29
CA GLU A 37 1.20 -2.60 -26.11
C GLU A 37 1.77 -1.44 -25.30
N ARG A 38 2.26 -0.40 -25.99
CA ARG A 38 2.75 0.84 -25.33
C ARG A 38 1.63 1.60 -24.63
N ALA A 39 0.44 1.64 -25.22
CA ALA A 39 -0.72 2.32 -24.64
C ALA A 39 -1.15 1.74 -23.29
N LEU A 40 -0.87 0.45 -23.01
CA LEU A 40 -1.14 -0.16 -21.71
C LEU A 40 -0.33 0.47 -20.58
N TYR A 41 0.87 0.97 -20.88
CA TYR A 41 1.77 1.57 -19.90
C TYR A 41 1.63 3.09 -19.80
N TYR A 42 0.86 3.71 -20.70
CA TYR A 42 0.66 5.15 -20.69
C TYR A 42 -0.33 5.57 -19.60
N SER A 43 0.13 6.40 -18.66
CA SER A 43 -0.74 7.01 -17.65
C SER A 43 -1.28 8.34 -18.15
N LYS A 44 -2.62 8.46 -18.26
CA LYS A 44 -3.29 9.72 -18.63
C LYS A 44 -3.04 10.83 -17.60
N LYS A 45 -2.96 10.50 -16.32
CA LYS A 45 -2.75 11.45 -15.22
C LYS A 45 -1.35 12.07 -15.25
N HIS A 46 -0.34 11.26 -15.56
CA HIS A 46 1.07 11.67 -15.50
C HIS A 46 1.66 12.02 -16.88
N HIS A 47 0.94 11.76 -17.98
CA HIS A 47 1.41 11.94 -19.35
C HIS A 47 2.72 11.20 -19.66
N LEU A 48 2.95 10.08 -18.96
CA LEU A 48 4.19 9.31 -19.01
C LEU A 48 3.90 7.81 -19.11
N HIS A 49 4.86 7.08 -19.67
CA HIS A 49 4.83 5.61 -19.66
C HIS A 49 5.48 5.10 -18.38
N GLY A 50 4.89 4.07 -17.80
CA GLY A 50 5.42 3.52 -16.57
C GLY A 50 4.54 2.45 -15.98
N TYR A 51 4.82 2.18 -14.72
CA TYR A 51 4.19 1.14 -13.94
C TYR A 51 3.48 1.72 -12.73
N LYS A 52 2.51 0.97 -12.22
CA LYS A 52 1.87 1.24 -10.94
C LYS A 52 2.20 0.14 -9.96
N VAL A 53 2.48 0.53 -8.73
CA VAL A 53 2.73 -0.40 -7.63
C VAL A 53 1.99 0.11 -6.41
N GLU A 54 1.18 -0.76 -5.81
CA GLU A 54 0.68 -0.51 -4.47
C GLU A 54 1.72 -0.87 -3.43
N VAL A 55 1.94 0.06 -2.51
CA VAL A 55 2.84 -0.10 -1.37
C VAL A 55 2.10 0.23 -0.08
N SER A 56 2.21 -0.67 0.90
CA SER A 56 1.74 -0.40 2.27
C SER A 56 2.93 -0.15 3.19
N VAL A 57 2.91 0.98 3.91
CA VAL A 57 4.01 1.47 4.75
C VAL A 57 3.60 1.69 6.20
N LEU A 58 4.47 1.31 7.12
CA LEU A 58 4.33 1.59 8.54
C LEU A 58 4.64 3.06 8.86
N PRO A 59 4.24 3.57 10.04
CA PRO A 59 4.55 4.94 10.46
C PRO A 59 6.06 5.24 10.57
N ASN A 60 6.90 4.21 10.69
CA ASN A 60 8.36 4.34 10.68
C ASN A 60 8.95 4.36 9.25
N GLY A 61 8.12 4.39 8.21
CA GLY A 61 8.52 4.43 6.80
C GLY A 61 8.86 3.06 6.18
N GLN A 62 8.80 1.96 6.93
CA GLN A 62 9.09 0.64 6.39
C GLN A 62 7.92 0.07 5.59
N ALA A 63 8.19 -0.42 4.39
CA ALA A 63 7.20 -1.12 3.57
C ALA A 63 6.92 -2.52 4.14
N VAL A 64 5.64 -2.81 4.38
CA VAL A 64 5.15 -4.12 4.84
C VAL A 64 4.48 -4.93 3.73
N ASN A 65 4.09 -4.26 2.65
CA ASN A 65 3.60 -4.90 1.44
C ASN A 65 4.02 -4.09 0.21
N CYS A 66 4.34 -4.80 -0.86
CA CYS A 66 4.64 -4.23 -2.16
C CYS A 66 4.12 -5.21 -3.21
N THR A 67 3.18 -4.76 -4.03
CA THR A 67 2.59 -5.58 -5.08
C THR A 67 3.56 -5.78 -6.25
N GLN A 68 3.29 -6.75 -7.11
CA GLN A 68 3.94 -6.77 -8.43
C GLN A 68 3.50 -5.54 -9.23
N HIS A 69 4.32 -5.16 -10.22
CA HIS A 69 4.01 -4.01 -11.04
C HIS A 69 2.79 -4.24 -11.94
N PHE A 70 1.98 -3.19 -12.10
CA PHE A 70 0.87 -3.13 -13.03
C PHE A 70 1.16 -2.13 -14.15
N PRO A 71 0.56 -2.28 -15.34
CA PRO A 71 0.68 -1.28 -16.39
C PRO A 71 0.20 0.11 -15.94
N GLY A 72 0.85 1.18 -16.40
CA GLY A 72 0.56 2.56 -16.01
C GLY A 72 -0.88 3.05 -16.29
N ASN A 73 -1.60 2.41 -17.21
CA ASN A 73 -3.02 2.69 -17.49
C ASN A 73 -3.99 1.96 -16.54
N THR A 74 -3.51 1.09 -15.65
CA THR A 74 -4.35 0.37 -14.67
C THR A 74 -4.98 1.37 -13.70
N GLY A 75 -6.29 1.27 -13.41
CA GLY A 75 -6.94 2.12 -12.41
C GLY A 75 -6.48 1.77 -11.00
N ASP A 76 -6.33 2.78 -10.13
CA ASP A 76 -5.84 2.56 -8.75
C ASP A 76 -6.78 1.62 -7.98
N ILE A 77 -8.10 1.71 -8.22
CA ILE A 77 -9.11 0.81 -7.64
C ILE A 77 -8.89 -0.66 -8.04
N ASP A 78 -8.43 -0.93 -9.26
CA ASP A 78 -8.21 -2.30 -9.72
C ASP A 78 -6.95 -2.90 -9.09
N VAL A 79 -5.95 -2.05 -8.81
CA VAL A 79 -4.76 -2.44 -8.05
C VAL A 79 -5.17 -2.83 -6.62
N PHE A 80 -5.92 -1.97 -5.91
CA PHE A 80 -6.40 -2.27 -4.56
C PHE A 80 -7.32 -3.51 -4.48
N ARG A 81 -8.11 -3.76 -5.52
CA ARG A 81 -8.94 -4.98 -5.58
C ARG A 81 -8.11 -6.25 -5.65
N ARG A 82 -6.95 -6.21 -6.33
CA ARG A 82 -6.02 -7.36 -6.43
C ARG A 82 -5.28 -7.62 -5.12
N SER A 83 -5.06 -6.61 -4.29
CA SER A 83 -4.42 -6.71 -2.97
C SER A 83 -5.41 -6.89 -1.81
N ALA A 84 -6.72 -6.94 -2.10
CA ALA A 84 -7.77 -6.91 -1.08
C ALA A 84 -7.61 -8.00 -0.01
N GLU A 85 -7.19 -9.21 -0.37
CA GLU A 85 -6.99 -10.30 0.59
C GLU A 85 -5.96 -9.94 1.67
N PHE A 86 -4.84 -9.31 1.28
CA PHE A 86 -3.82 -8.84 2.22
C PHE A 86 -4.40 -7.82 3.22
N HIS A 87 -5.21 -6.88 2.73
CA HIS A 87 -5.85 -5.89 3.58
C HIS A 87 -6.93 -6.49 4.49
N LEU A 88 -7.74 -7.44 4.00
CA LEU A 88 -8.76 -8.13 4.79
C LEU A 88 -8.13 -8.90 5.96
N GLN A 89 -7.01 -9.60 5.73
CA GLN A 89 -6.25 -10.27 6.80
C GLN A 89 -5.75 -9.27 7.86
N ALA A 90 -5.42 -8.05 7.45
CA ALA A 90 -5.00 -6.99 8.35
C ALA A 90 -6.16 -6.31 9.09
N LEU A 91 -7.42 -6.52 8.71
CA LEU A 91 -8.59 -5.99 9.41
C LEU A 91 -9.03 -6.84 10.60
N CYS A 92 -8.64 -8.11 10.66
CA CYS A 92 -8.96 -8.97 11.80
C CYS A 92 -8.43 -8.33 13.09
N LYS A 93 -9.37 -7.95 13.99
CA LYS A 93 -9.04 -7.58 15.36
C LYS A 93 -8.38 -8.79 16.00
N VAL A 94 -7.11 -8.65 16.35
CA VAL A 94 -6.50 -9.54 17.32
C VAL A 94 -6.99 -9.02 18.68
N ASP A 95 -7.69 -9.85 19.44
CA ASP A 95 -8.03 -9.56 20.83
C ASP A 95 -6.73 -9.49 21.64
N VAL A 96 -6.09 -8.33 21.61
CA VAL A 96 -4.97 -8.02 22.46
C VAL A 96 -5.58 -7.46 23.74
N PRO A 97 -5.47 -8.14 24.90
CA PRO A 97 -5.94 -7.58 26.15
C PRO A 97 -5.19 -6.28 26.40
N VAL A 98 -5.90 -5.16 26.30
CA VAL A 98 -5.40 -3.84 26.68
C VAL A 98 -5.19 -3.90 28.19
N LYS A 99 -3.93 -3.95 28.63
CA LYS A 99 -3.59 -3.67 30.03
C LYS A 99 -3.91 -2.19 30.26
N LEU A 100 -5.10 -1.91 30.76
CA LEU A 100 -5.43 -0.62 31.37
C LEU A 100 -4.36 -0.34 32.42
N GLY A 101 -3.56 0.70 32.18
CA GLY A 101 -2.56 1.16 33.13
C GLY A 101 -3.24 1.45 34.46
N SER A 102 -2.74 0.82 35.53
CA SER A 102 -3.15 1.06 36.90
C SER A 102 -3.13 2.57 37.18
N ALA A 103 -4.31 3.15 37.45
CA ALA A 103 -4.42 4.47 38.02
C ALA A 103 -3.65 4.50 39.34
N ARG A 104 -2.55 5.26 39.39
CA ARG A 104 -1.94 5.63 40.67
C ARG A 104 -2.85 6.68 41.30
N ARG A 105 -3.40 6.33 42.46
CA ARG A 105 -4.09 7.27 43.37
C ARG A 105 -3.07 8.22 43.99
#